data_AF-A0A973CFR9-F1
#
_entry.id   AF-A0A973CFR9-F1
#
_cell.length_a   1.000
_cell.length_b   1.000
_cell.length_c   1.000
_cell.angle_alpha   90.00
_cell.angle_beta   90.00
_cell.angle_gamma   90.00
#
_symmetry.space_group_name_H-M   'P 1'
#
loop_
_entity.id
_entity.type
_entity.pdbx_description
1 polymer ?
#
loop_
_entity_poly.entity_id
_entity_poly.type
_entity_poly.pdbx_seq_one_letter_code
_entity_poly.pdbx_strand_id
1 'polypeptide(L)'
;NIFIVGEAGLGMATSDQGQSWRSLNIDYLGSLFGIEVNGPSLYSYGLRGNMFASQDQGETWQHLDTGVTNHIFSADWLNNKELLLVGAGGLKLVYNGNTFENISKSNQRIDITSVKIVDDNVITTGLRGWQTSSKSKLGQGGLK
;
A
#
# COMPACT_ATOMS: atom_id res chain seq x y z
N ASN A 1 18.33 -4.09 -4.21
CA ASN A 1 17.46 -5.26 -4.00
C ASN A 1 16.15 -5.03 -4.72
N ILE A 2 15.61 -6.07 -5.35
CA ILE A 2 14.27 -6.08 -5.94
C ILE A 2 13.44 -7.05 -5.11
N PHE A 3 12.21 -6.66 -4.82
CA PHE A 3 11.24 -7.47 -4.08
C PHE A 3 9.99 -7.64 -4.93
N ILE A 4 9.42 -8.84 -4.92
CA ILE A 4 8.16 -9.15 -5.57
C ILE A 4 7.26 -9.87 -4.59
N VAL A 5 5.96 -9.64 -4.71
CA VAL A 5 4.92 -10.34 -3.96
C VAL A 5 3.80 -10.76 -4.90
N GLY A 6 2.97 -11.72 -4.48
CA GLY A 6 1.87 -12.18 -5.32
C GLY A 6 0.85 -13.03 -4.58
N GLU A 7 0.22 -13.94 -5.32
CA GLU A 7 -0.82 -14.82 -4.80
C GLU A 7 -0.27 -15.89 -3.86
N ALA A 8 -1.16 -16.47 -3.05
CA ALA A 8 -0.84 -17.53 -2.10
C ALA A 8 0.34 -17.20 -1.17
N GLY A 9 0.49 -15.92 -0.79
CA GLY A 9 1.58 -15.46 0.07
C GLY A 9 2.94 -15.36 -0.59
N LEU A 10 3.04 -15.50 -1.92
CA LEU A 10 4.30 -15.43 -2.62
C LEU A 10 5.04 -14.14 -2.26
N GLY A 11 6.29 -14.28 -1.82
CA GLY A 11 7.22 -13.19 -1.64
C GLY A 11 8.61 -13.66 -2.04
N MET A 12 9.32 -12.87 -2.84
CA MET A 12 10.68 -13.17 -3.26
C MET A 12 11.55 -11.92 -3.31
N ALA A 13 12.84 -12.09 -3.07
CA ALA A 13 13.83 -11.02 -3.16
C ALA A 13 15.06 -11.44 -3.96
N THR A 14 15.65 -10.48 -4.67
CA THR A 14 16.93 -10.62 -5.35
C THR A 14 17.85 -9.43 -5.05
N SER A 15 19.15 -9.72 -4.96
CA SER A 15 20.23 -8.73 -4.84
C SER A 15 21.15 -8.70 -6.06
N ASP A 16 20.93 -9.60 -7.03
CA ASP A 16 21.79 -9.83 -8.20
C ASP A 16 21.06 -9.57 -9.53
N GLN A 17 20.14 -8.61 -9.52
CA GLN A 17 19.35 -8.19 -10.69
C GLN A 17 18.48 -9.33 -11.26
N GLY A 18 18.03 -10.25 -10.40
CA GLY A 18 17.10 -11.31 -10.76
C GLY A 18 17.76 -12.59 -11.27
N GLN A 19 19.08 -12.73 -11.14
CA GLN A 19 19.78 -13.98 -11.48
C GLN A 19 19.44 -15.10 -10.48
N SER A 20 19.30 -14.74 -9.20
CA SER A 20 18.85 -15.65 -8.15
C SER A 20 17.85 -14.97 -7.23
N TRP A 21 17.01 -15.80 -6.59
CA TRP A 21 15.92 -15.34 -5.74
C TRP A 21 15.86 -16.14 -4.45
N ARG A 22 15.61 -15.46 -3.34
CA ARG A 22 15.25 -16.08 -2.05
C ARG A 22 13.79 -15.85 -1.73
N SER A 23 13.18 -16.80 -1.02
CA SER A 23 11.81 -16.66 -0.50
C SER A 23 11.75 -15.61 0.61
N LEU A 24 10.66 -14.85 0.66
CA LEU A 24 10.25 -14.04 1.79
C LEU A 24 9.13 -14.81 2.48
N ASN A 25 9.40 -15.32 3.68
CA ASN A 25 8.44 -16.16 4.41
C ASN A 25 7.40 -15.30 5.12
N ILE A 26 6.42 -14.80 4.35
CA ILE A 26 5.25 -14.08 4.88
C ILE A 26 4.23 -15.14 5.31
N ASP A 27 3.87 -15.19 6.58
CA ASP A 27 2.86 -16.12 7.11
C ASP A 27 1.45 -15.69 6.70
N TYR A 28 1.15 -15.84 5.41
CA TYR A 28 -0.10 -15.45 4.80
C TYR A 28 -0.34 -16.28 3.55
N LEU A 29 -1.58 -16.74 3.33
CA LEU A 29 -1.92 -17.58 2.17
C LEU A 29 -2.86 -16.88 1.17
N GLY A 30 -3.10 -15.58 1.34
CA GLY A 30 -3.93 -14.79 0.41
C GLY A 30 -3.09 -14.03 -0.62
N SER A 31 -3.77 -13.20 -1.41
CA SER A 31 -3.12 -12.38 -2.44
C SER A 31 -2.54 -11.10 -1.87
N LEU A 32 -1.25 -10.90 -2.14
CA LEU A 32 -0.55 -9.62 -1.95
C LEU A 32 -0.52 -8.91 -3.30
N PHE A 33 -0.87 -7.62 -3.30
CA PHE A 33 -1.01 -6.81 -4.52
C PHE A 33 0.14 -5.82 -4.71
N GLY A 34 0.95 -5.59 -3.68
CA GLY A 34 2.15 -4.77 -3.80
C GLY A 34 3.02 -4.78 -2.56
N ILE A 35 4.22 -4.23 -2.73
CA ILE A 35 5.23 -4.10 -1.70
C ILE A 35 5.95 -2.76 -1.86
N GLU A 36 6.06 -2.01 -0.76
CA GLU A 36 6.76 -0.72 -0.72
C GLU A 36 8.02 -0.83 0.14
N VAL A 37 9.06 -0.11 -0.26
CA VAL A 37 10.36 -0.13 0.41
C VAL A 37 10.64 1.24 1.03
N ASN A 38 11.14 1.25 2.27
CA ASN A 38 11.65 2.45 2.92
C ASN A 38 12.90 2.09 3.76
N GLY A 39 14.08 2.34 3.20
CA GLY A 39 15.34 1.89 3.79
C GLY A 39 15.38 0.35 3.91
N PRO A 40 15.64 -0.21 5.11
CA PRO A 40 15.60 -1.67 5.33
C PRO A 40 14.18 -2.22 5.46
N SER A 41 13.19 -1.34 5.63
CA SER A 41 11.81 -1.73 5.92
C SER A 41 11.04 -2.04 4.65
N LEU A 42 10.17 -3.06 4.72
CA LEU A 42 9.29 -3.48 3.64
C LEU A 42 7.84 -3.47 4.13
N TYR A 43 6.92 -3.06 3.26
CA TYR A 43 5.49 -3.01 3.56
C TYR A 43 4.71 -3.68 2.45
N SER A 44 4.22 -4.89 2.69
CA SER A 44 3.40 -5.64 1.75
C SER A 44 1.92 -5.49 2.09
N TYR A 45 1.05 -5.38 1.10
CA TYR A 45 -0.39 -5.19 1.31
C TYR A 45 -1.21 -5.96 0.26
N GLY A 46 -2.48 -6.21 0.55
CA GLY A 46 -3.35 -6.83 -0.44
C GLY A 46 -4.78 -7.14 0.01
N LEU A 47 -5.16 -8.40 -0.21
CA LEU A 47 -6.52 -8.88 -0.10
C LEU A 47 -7.09 -8.67 1.32
N ARG A 48 -8.34 -8.20 1.38
CA ARG A 48 -9.11 -7.98 2.63
C ARG A 48 -8.40 -7.13 3.69
N GLY A 49 -7.69 -6.09 3.25
CA GLY A 49 -7.05 -5.13 4.15
C GLY A 49 -5.79 -5.67 4.83
N ASN A 50 -5.25 -6.81 4.40
CA ASN A 50 -4.03 -7.35 4.98
C ASN A 50 -2.84 -6.47 4.63
N MET A 51 -2.03 -6.18 5.64
CA MET A 51 -0.75 -5.50 5.50
C MET A 51 0.27 -6.17 6.41
N PHE A 52 1.51 -6.27 5.94
CA PHE A 52 2.62 -6.86 6.66
C PHE A 52 3.83 -5.94 6.57
N ALA A 53 4.56 -5.80 7.66
CA ALA A 53 5.79 -5.04 7.70
C ALA A 53 6.98 -5.92 8.07
N SER A 54 8.11 -5.65 7.46
CA SER A 54 9.42 -6.16 7.86
C SER A 54 10.34 -4.97 8.13
N GLN A 55 11.23 -5.10 9.12
CA GLN A 55 12.25 -4.09 9.44
C GLN A 55 13.67 -4.54 9.09
N ASP A 56 13.81 -5.74 8.53
CA ASP A 56 15.06 -6.45 8.31
C ASP A 56 15.16 -7.01 6.88
N GLN A 57 14.65 -6.27 5.90
CA GLN A 57 14.64 -6.66 4.48
C GLN A 57 13.90 -7.98 4.19
N GLY A 58 12.88 -8.30 4.98
CA GLY A 58 11.98 -9.42 4.75
C GLY A 58 12.44 -10.75 5.36
N GLU A 59 13.37 -10.71 6.33
CA GLU A 59 13.74 -11.89 7.12
C GLU A 59 12.63 -12.21 8.14
N THR A 60 12.07 -11.19 8.79
CA THR A 60 10.92 -11.32 9.69
C THR A 60 9.78 -10.39 9.29
N TRP A 61 8.56 -10.84 9.54
CA TRP A 61 7.33 -10.13 9.16
C TRP A 61 6.37 -10.02 10.34
N GLN A 62 5.75 -8.86 10.45
CA GLN A 62 4.68 -8.58 11.40
C GLN A 62 3.41 -8.21 10.64
N HIS A 63 2.28 -8.83 10.98
CA HIS A 63 0.97 -8.40 10.50
C HIS A 63 0.58 -7.06 11.15
N LEU A 64 0.11 -6.12 10.32
CA LEU A 64 -0.40 -4.83 10.74
C LEU A 64 -1.92 -4.82 10.62
N ASP A 65 -2.62 -4.59 11.72
CA ASP A 65 -4.07 -4.43 11.72
C ASP A 65 -4.45 -3.07 11.13
N THR A 66 -5.02 -3.09 9.93
CA THR A 66 -5.45 -1.90 9.20
C THR A 66 -6.83 -1.39 9.61
N GLY A 67 -7.60 -2.19 10.36
CA GLY A 67 -8.99 -1.88 10.72
C GLY A 67 -9.97 -1.88 9.55
N VAL A 68 -9.56 -2.30 8.35
CA VAL A 68 -10.41 -2.34 7.14
C VAL A 68 -10.44 -3.74 6.52
N THR A 69 -11.54 -4.05 5.83
CA THR A 69 -11.70 -5.32 5.09
C THR A 69 -11.71 -5.12 3.57
N ASN A 70 -11.60 -3.87 3.11
CA ASN A 70 -11.44 -3.50 1.71
C ASN A 70 -10.12 -4.04 1.15
N HIS A 71 -10.10 -4.41 -0.12
CA HIS A 71 -8.85 -4.78 -0.79
C HIS A 71 -7.97 -3.54 -0.95
N ILE A 72 -6.68 -3.64 -0.61
CA ILE A 72 -5.71 -2.57 -0.80
C ILE A 72 -4.98 -2.84 -2.12
N PHE A 73 -5.22 -2.02 -3.13
CA PHE A 73 -4.72 -2.28 -4.49
C PHE A 73 -3.36 -1.66 -4.76
N SER A 74 -3.07 -0.51 -4.15
CA SER A 74 -1.82 0.23 -4.39
C SER A 74 -1.48 1.08 -3.18
N ALA A 75 -0.20 1.34 -2.99
CA ALA A 75 0.27 2.35 -2.08
C ALA A 75 1.33 3.24 -2.74
N ASP A 76 1.61 4.38 -2.12
CA ASP A 76 2.79 5.20 -2.41
C ASP A 76 3.08 6.15 -1.25
N TRP A 77 4.34 6.56 -1.13
CA TRP A 77 4.83 7.39 -0.03
C TRP A 77 4.41 8.85 -0.22
N LEU A 78 3.65 9.38 0.74
CA LEU A 78 3.35 10.82 0.81
C LEU A 78 4.60 11.62 1.16
N ASN A 79 5.45 11.03 1.99
CA ASN A 79 6.76 11.50 2.41
C ASN A 79 7.54 10.32 3.00
N ASN A 80 8.70 10.56 3.61
CA ASN A 80 9.57 9.51 4.16
C ASN A 80 8.99 8.75 5.39
N LYS A 81 7.78 9.10 5.85
CA LYS A 81 7.15 8.55 7.07
C LYS A 81 5.72 8.06 6.84
N GLU A 82 5.00 8.67 5.92
CA GLU A 82 3.58 8.41 5.71
C GLU A 82 3.34 7.69 4.38
N LEU A 83 2.70 6.52 4.46
CA LEU A 83 2.32 5.71 3.32
C LEU A 83 0.81 5.86 3.07
N LEU A 84 0.43 6.29 1.87
CA LEU A 84 -0.96 6.32 1.43
C LEU A 84 -1.30 5.00 0.75
N LEU A 85 -2.30 4.29 1.28
CA LEU A 85 -2.87 3.09 0.71
C LEU A 85 -4.23 3.40 0.09
N VAL A 86 -4.48 2.89 -1.11
CA VAL A 86 -5.74 3.06 -1.84
C VAL A 86 -6.32 1.71 -2.26
N GLY A 87 -7.64 1.65 -2.44
CA GLY A 87 -8.25 0.37 -2.74
C GLY A 87 -9.75 0.37 -3.04
N ALA A 88 -10.34 -0.81 -2.83
CA ALA A 88 -11.73 -1.10 -3.12
C ALA A 88 -12.69 -0.16 -2.38
N GLY A 89 -13.80 0.20 -3.02
CA GLY A 89 -14.83 1.07 -2.45
C GLY A 89 -14.34 2.49 -2.18
N GLY A 90 -13.29 2.95 -2.87
CA GLY A 90 -12.71 4.29 -2.71
C GLY A 90 -11.85 4.44 -1.45
N LEU A 91 -11.36 3.32 -0.91
CA LEU A 91 -10.49 3.31 0.26
C LEU A 91 -9.32 4.28 0.07
N LYS A 92 -9.09 5.11 1.08
CA LYS A 92 -7.87 5.88 1.30
C LYS A 92 -7.49 5.77 2.78
N LEU A 93 -6.36 5.14 3.04
CA LEU A 93 -5.84 4.87 4.38
C LEU A 93 -4.41 5.43 4.47
N VAL A 94 -4.08 6.17 5.52
CA VAL A 94 -2.73 6.68 5.75
C VAL A 94 -2.10 5.93 6.91
N TYR A 95 -0.94 5.33 6.67
CA TYR A 95 -0.13 4.71 7.71
C TYR A 95 1.05 5.63 8.06
N ASN A 96 1.21 5.96 9.35
CA ASN A 96 2.25 6.89 9.82
C ASN A 96 3.46 6.21 10.48
N GLY A 97 3.58 4.87 10.33
CA GLY A 97 4.58 4.07 11.03
C GLY A 97 4.08 3.42 12.33
N ASN A 98 2.89 3.79 12.82
CA ASN A 98 2.33 3.22 14.04
C ASN A 98 0.82 2.96 13.96
N THR A 99 0.06 3.91 13.41
CA THR A 99 -1.41 3.82 13.31
C THR A 99 -1.88 4.06 11.88
N PHE A 100 -3.12 3.64 11.63
CA PHE A 100 -3.84 3.88 10.38
C PHE A 100 -4.92 4.95 10.58
N GLU A 101 -4.97 5.92 9.68
CA GLU A 101 -6.03 6.91 9.58
C GLU A 101 -6.86 6.67 8.31
N ASN A 102 -8.17 6.44 8.46
CA ASN A 102 -9.07 6.27 7.32
C ASN A 102 -9.62 7.63 6.87
N ILE A 103 -9.13 8.10 5.72
CA ILE A 103 -9.52 9.39 5.11
C ILE A 103 -10.44 9.21 3.90
N SER A 104 -11.07 8.04 3.78
CA SER A 104 -12.03 7.73 2.71
C SER A 104 -13.25 8.63 2.80
N LYS A 105 -13.78 9.09 1.65
CA LYS A 105 -15.02 9.88 1.61
C LYS A 105 -16.22 8.96 1.45
N SER A 106 -17.22 9.09 2.32
CA SER A 106 -18.41 8.23 2.36
C SER A 106 -19.20 8.16 1.05
N ASN A 107 -19.14 9.19 0.21
CA ASN A 107 -19.83 9.26 -1.08
C ASN A 107 -19.00 8.78 -2.28
N GLN A 108 -17.72 8.44 -2.09
CA GLN A 108 -16.85 7.93 -3.15
C GLN A 108 -16.67 6.43 -2.98
N ARG A 109 -17.61 5.64 -3.50
CA ARG A 109 -17.63 4.17 -3.39
C ARG A 109 -17.02 3.45 -4.60
N ILE A 110 -16.12 4.12 -5.31
CA ILE A 110 -15.53 3.60 -6.54
C ILE A 110 -14.09 3.26 -6.28
N ASP A 111 -13.71 2.07 -6.72
CA ASP A 111 -12.36 1.53 -6.58
C ASP A 111 -11.30 2.49 -7.11
N ILE A 112 -10.29 2.72 -6.28
CA ILE A 112 -9.05 3.37 -6.68
C ILE A 112 -8.03 2.25 -6.87
N THR A 113 -7.68 1.98 -8.13
CA THR A 113 -6.85 0.85 -8.52
C THR A 113 -5.35 1.14 -8.43
N SER A 114 -4.95 2.42 -8.52
CA SER A 114 -3.56 2.83 -8.35
C SER A 114 -3.44 4.23 -7.77
N VAL A 115 -2.34 4.48 -7.07
CA VAL A 115 -1.90 5.81 -6.64
C VAL A 115 -0.43 6.02 -6.99
N LYS A 116 -0.11 7.23 -7.43
CA LYS A 116 1.27 7.73 -7.49
C LYS A 116 1.37 9.15 -6.97
N ILE A 117 2.44 9.40 -6.22
CA ILE A 117 2.81 10.68 -5.64
C ILE A 117 3.94 11.27 -6.48
N VAL A 118 3.69 12.45 -7.05
CA VAL A 118 4.68 13.20 -7.83
C VAL A 118 4.69 14.63 -7.33
N ASP A 119 5.80 15.04 -6.72
CA ASP A 119 5.93 16.32 -6.02
C ASP A 119 4.82 16.50 -4.96
N ASP A 120 3.94 17.48 -5.13
CA ASP A 120 2.76 17.71 -4.27
C ASP A 120 1.49 17.02 -4.78
N ASN A 121 1.54 16.36 -5.94
CA ASN A 121 0.38 15.75 -6.55
C ASN A 121 0.19 14.31 -6.09
N VAL A 122 -1.03 14.02 -5.65
CA VAL A 122 -1.59 12.68 -5.47
C VAL A 122 -2.39 12.38 -6.73
N ILE A 123 -1.89 11.46 -7.55
CA ILE A 123 -2.54 11.00 -8.78
C ILE A 123 -3.14 9.63 -8.51
N THR A 124 -4.45 9.51 -8.64
CA THR A 124 -5.17 8.24 -8.45
C THR A 124 -5.84 7.81 -9.74
N THR A 125 -5.85 6.51 -10.04
CA THR A 125 -6.59 5.94 -11.17
C THR A 125 -7.66 4.97 -10.70
N GLY A 126 -8.69 4.78 -11.51
CA GLY A 126 -9.74 3.80 -11.29
C GLY A 126 -10.72 3.74 -12.45
N LEU A 127 -11.90 3.17 -12.23
CA LEU A 127 -12.94 3.00 -13.27
C LEU A 127 -13.44 4.31 -13.89
N ARG A 128 -13.20 5.47 -13.24
CA ARG A 128 -13.56 6.80 -13.74
C ARG A 128 -12.39 7.54 -14.39
N GLY A 129 -11.32 6.85 -14.75
CA GLY A 129 -10.09 7.45 -15.26
C GLY A 129 -9.18 7.88 -14.11
N TRP A 130 -8.48 9.00 -14.29
CA TRP A 130 -7.54 9.53 -13.29
C TRP A 130 -8.09 10.78 -12.60
N GLN A 131 -7.64 11.02 -11.38
CA GLN A 131 -7.89 12.24 -10.61
C GLN A 131 -6.57 12.72 -10.03
N THR A 132 -6.41 14.04 -9.90
CA THR A 132 -5.28 14.65 -9.21
C THR A 132 -5.75 15.58 -8.11
N SER A 133 -5.08 15.49 -6.96
CA SER A 133 -5.26 16.38 -5.82
C SER A 133 -3.91 16.73 -5.21
N SER A 134 -3.81 17.84 -4.48
CA SER A 134 -2.61 18.15 -3.67
C SER A 134 -2.58 17.30 -2.40
N LYS A 135 -1.39 16.98 -1.87
CA LYS A 135 -1.22 16.31 -0.57
C LYS A 135 -1.95 17.06 0.55
N SER A 136 -1.91 18.39 0.52
CA SER A 136 -2.59 19.25 1.50
C SER A 136 -4.12 19.07 1.57
N LYS A 137 -4.71 18.49 0.51
CA LYS A 137 -6.15 18.24 0.40
C LYS A 137 -6.56 16.82 0.78
N LEU A 138 -5.62 15.95 1.16
CA LEU A 138 -5.94 14.64 1.74
C LEU A 138 -6.74 14.88 3.03
N GLY A 139 -7.90 14.23 3.16
CA GLY A 139 -8.81 14.42 4.29
C GLY A 139 -9.70 15.68 4.27
N GLN A 140 -9.33 16.76 3.58
CA GLN A 140 -10.08 18.04 3.56
C GLN A 140 -11.29 18.08 2.60
N GLY A 141 -12.11 17.03 2.63
CA GLY A 141 -13.32 16.95 1.80
C GLY A 141 -14.60 16.83 2.59
N GLY A 142 -14.76 17.65 3.63
CA GLY A 142 -16.07 18.02 4.13
C GLY A 142 -16.72 19.00 3.16
N LEU A 143 -17.95 18.69 2.76
CA LEU A 143 -19.00 19.55 2.22
C LEU A 143 -18.58 21.00 1.86
N LYS A 144 -18.69 21.34 0.57
CA LYS A 144 -19.39 22.57 0.21
C LYS A 144 -20.79 22.18 -0.25
#